data_AF-A0A969T9W3-F1
#
_entry.id   AF-A0A969T9W3-F1
#
_cell.length_a   1.000
_cell.length_b   1.000
_cell.length_c   1.000
_cell.angle_alpha   90.00
_cell.angle_beta   90.00
_cell.angle_gamma   90.00
#
_symmetry.space_group_name_H-M   'P 1'
#
loop_
_entity.id
_entity.type
_entity.pdbx_description
1 polymer ?
#
loop_
_entity_poly.entity_id
_entity_poly.type
_entity_poly.pdbx_seq_one_letter_code
_entity_poly.pdbx_strand_id
1 'polypeptide(L)'
;MKSILALIEEKQKVYAQSPLFEFMKDQSIHPLKRLAFVPCSAPFILGFTDLCKYAFYQESTSSKIQLILNQHAYEDANHWKWFLEDMESLGFNCQLEMNDALFFYGMMKLKLHD
;
A
#
# COMPACT_ATOMS: atom_id res chain seq x y z
N MET A 1 -6.38 -17.45 20.39
CA MET A 1 -5.15 -16.85 19.83
C MET A 1 -4.31 -17.85 19.04
N LYS A 2 -3.81 -18.95 19.64
CA LYS A 2 -2.97 -19.94 18.93
C LYS A 2 -3.59 -20.51 17.63
N SER A 3 -4.88 -20.85 17.67
CA SER A 3 -5.60 -21.36 16.50
C SER A 3 -5.73 -20.33 15.37
N ILE A 4 -5.91 -19.04 15.72
CA ILE A 4 -6.00 -17.95 14.76
C ILE A 4 -4.64 -17.71 14.09
N LEU A 5 -3.56 -17.72 14.86
CA LEU A 5 -2.20 -17.58 14.32
C LEU A 5 -1.84 -18.75 13.38
N ALA A 6 -2.18 -19.98 13.78
CA ALA A 6 -1.98 -21.15 12.93
C ALA A 6 -2.76 -21.03 11.61
N LEU A 7 -3.99 -20.51 11.65
CA LEU A 7 -4.79 -20.25 10.45
C LEU A 7 -4.16 -19.17 9.56
N ILE A 8 -3.66 -18.07 10.14
CA ILE A 8 -2.97 -17.01 9.39
C ILE A 8 -1.74 -17.59 8.68
N GLU A 9 -0.91 -18.36 9.38
CA GLU A 9 0.28 -19.00 8.80
C GLU A 9 -0.08 -19.96 7.66
N GLU A 10 -1.15 -20.75 7.82
CA GLU A 10 -1.64 -21.63 6.76
C GLU A 10 -2.05 -20.81 5.52
N LYS A 11 -2.81 -19.73 5.70
CA LYS A 11 -3.23 -18.87 4.58
C LYS A 11 -2.06 -18.14 3.94
N GLN A 12 -1.05 -17.74 4.71
CA GLN A 12 0.18 -17.16 4.16
C GLN A 12 0.94 -18.16 3.29
N LYS A 13 1.05 -19.43 3.70
CA LYS A 13 1.68 -20.49 2.89
C LYS A 13 0.96 -20.69 1.56
N VAL A 14 -0.37 -20.67 1.57
CA VAL A 14 -1.18 -20.75 0.33
C VAL A 14 -0.96 -19.52 -0.54
N TYR A 15 -1.01 -18.32 0.05
CA TYR A 15 -0.81 -17.07 -0.69
C TYR A 15 0.59 -16.94 -1.30
N ALA A 16 1.61 -17.45 -0.61
CA ALA A 16 3.01 -17.46 -1.08
C ALA A 16 3.24 -18.31 -2.33
N GLN A 17 2.30 -19.21 -2.66
CA GLN A 17 2.29 -20.02 -3.88
C GLN A 17 1.50 -19.36 -5.02
N SER A 18 1.02 -18.12 -4.85
CA SER A 18 0.26 -17.43 -5.89
C SER A 18 1.12 -17.13 -7.12
N PRO A 19 0.51 -17.03 -8.31
CA PRO A 19 1.23 -16.70 -9.55
C PRO A 19 2.06 -15.42 -9.48
N LEU A 20 1.67 -14.46 -8.63
CA LEU A 20 2.42 -13.23 -8.41
C LEU A 20 3.84 -13.53 -7.91
N PHE A 21 3.99 -14.40 -6.90
CA PHE A 21 5.32 -14.69 -6.35
C PHE A 21 6.19 -15.47 -7.32
N GLU A 22 5.61 -16.37 -8.12
CA GLU A 22 6.35 -17.07 -9.17
C GLU A 22 6.83 -16.11 -10.25
N PHE A 23 5.96 -15.20 -10.71
CA PHE A 23 6.32 -14.12 -11.62
C PHE A 23 7.43 -13.21 -11.04
N MET A 24 7.36 -12.87 -9.76
CA MET A 24 8.36 -12.03 -9.09
C MET A 24 9.72 -12.74 -8.93
N LYS A 25 9.77 -14.06 -8.83
CA LYS A 25 11.01 -14.85 -8.69
C LYS A 25 11.70 -15.12 -10.02
N ASP A 26 10.98 -15.08 -11.14
CA ASP A 26 11.53 -15.39 -12.46
C ASP A 26 12.59 -14.35 -12.88
N GLN A 27 13.85 -14.75 -12.86
CA GLN A 27 15.00 -13.88 -13.17
C GLN A 27 15.19 -13.68 -14.68
N SER A 28 14.49 -14.42 -15.53
CA SER A 28 14.49 -14.19 -16.99
C SER A 28 13.72 -12.92 -17.37
N ILE A 29 12.84 -12.44 -16.49
CA ILE A 29 12.04 -11.23 -16.69
C ILE A 29 12.78 -10.02 -16.10
N HIS A 30 12.94 -8.97 -16.91
CA HIS A 30 13.57 -7.73 -16.48
C HIS A 30 12.92 -7.17 -15.20
N PRO A 31 13.68 -6.75 -14.17
CA PRO A 31 13.13 -6.31 -12.88
C PRO A 31 12.03 -5.25 -12.99
N LEU A 32 12.21 -4.22 -13.82
CA LEU A 32 11.18 -3.19 -14.02
C LEU A 32 9.85 -3.74 -14.57
N LYS A 33 9.88 -4.79 -15.40
CA LYS A 33 8.65 -5.43 -15.87
C LYS A 33 7.94 -6.18 -14.75
N ARG A 34 8.70 -6.75 -13.81
CA ARG A 34 8.13 -7.39 -12.61
C ARG A 34 7.49 -6.37 -11.66
N LEU A 35 8.02 -5.15 -11.63
CA LEU A 35 7.51 -4.03 -10.82
C LEU A 35 6.48 -3.14 -11.52
N ALA A 36 6.06 -3.47 -12.76
CA ALA A 36 5.15 -2.63 -13.52
C ALA A 36 3.75 -2.46 -12.89
N PHE A 37 3.39 -3.31 -11.92
CA PHE A 37 2.14 -3.18 -11.16
C PHE A 37 2.22 -2.13 -10.03
N VAL A 38 3.43 -1.71 -9.62
CA VAL A 38 3.61 -0.84 -8.45
C VAL A 38 2.86 0.49 -8.59
N PRO A 39 2.82 1.17 -9.75
CA PRO A 39 2.00 2.38 -9.91
C PRO A 39 0.50 2.16 -9.61
N CYS A 40 -0.03 0.97 -9.88
CA CYS A 40 -1.43 0.62 -9.59
C CYS A 40 -1.72 0.51 -8.09
N SER A 41 -0.69 0.43 -7.23
CA SER A 41 -0.83 0.43 -5.77
C SER A 41 -0.95 1.84 -5.17
N ALA A 42 -0.78 2.89 -5.97
CA ALA A 42 -0.89 4.28 -5.54
C ALA A 42 -2.18 4.62 -4.74
N PRO A 43 -3.41 4.20 -5.13
CA PRO A 43 -4.60 4.51 -4.34
C PRO A 43 -4.51 3.97 -2.92
N PHE A 44 -3.99 2.75 -2.78
CA PHE A 44 -3.83 2.11 -1.48
C PHE A 44 -2.79 2.85 -0.63
N ILE A 45 -1.59 3.09 -1.16
CA ILE A 45 -0.49 3.72 -0.41
C ILE A 45 -0.82 5.16 -0.03
N LEU A 46 -1.34 5.95 -0.98
CA LEU A 46 -1.74 7.33 -0.71
C LEU A 46 -2.95 7.40 0.21
N GLY A 47 -3.97 6.56 -0.01
CA GLY A 47 -5.18 6.51 0.81
C GLY A 47 -4.94 5.99 2.23
N PHE A 48 -3.96 5.12 2.44
CA PHE A 48 -3.61 4.63 3.78
C PHE A 48 -3.17 5.77 4.71
N THR A 49 -2.61 6.84 4.15
CA THR A 49 -2.26 8.05 4.91
C THR A 49 -3.48 8.66 5.61
N ASP A 50 -4.64 8.67 4.95
CA ASP A 50 -5.87 9.20 5.53
C ASP A 50 -6.40 8.29 6.64
N LEU A 51 -6.31 6.97 6.47
CA LEU A 51 -6.65 6.02 7.53
C LEU A 51 -5.78 6.23 8.77
N CYS A 52 -4.47 6.37 8.59
CA CYS A 52 -3.55 6.63 9.69
C CYS A 52 -3.90 7.93 10.43
N LYS A 53 -4.14 9.02 9.70
CA LYS A 53 -4.40 10.35 10.29
C LYS A 53 -5.78 10.49 10.92
N TYR A 54 -6.80 9.93 10.30
CA TYR A 54 -8.19 10.25 10.63
C TYR A 54 -8.98 9.08 11.22
N ALA A 55 -8.56 7.84 10.98
CA ALA A 55 -9.25 6.66 11.51
C ALA A 55 -8.50 6.00 12.68
N PHE A 56 -7.17 5.88 12.59
CA PHE A 56 -6.37 5.13 13.57
C PHE A 56 -5.79 6.01 14.66
N TYR A 57 -5.29 7.20 14.31
CA TYR A 57 -4.70 8.11 15.27
C TYR A 57 -5.77 8.71 16.19
N GLN A 58 -5.50 8.70 17.50
CA GLN A 58 -6.36 9.34 18.51
C GLN A 58 -5.52 10.23 19.41
N GLU A 59 -5.79 11.53 19.39
CA GLU A 59 -5.15 12.48 20.29
C GLU A 59 -5.63 12.25 21.73
N SER A 60 -4.70 12.34 22.69
CA SER A 60 -4.96 12.19 24.13
C SER A 60 -5.61 10.85 24.50
N THR A 61 -4.78 9.81 24.65
CA THR A 61 -5.22 8.48 25.08
C THR A 61 -4.44 8.01 26.32
N SER A 62 -5.12 7.31 27.22
CA SER A 62 -4.49 6.59 28.34
C SER A 62 -4.29 5.09 28.05
N SER A 63 -4.78 4.62 26.90
CA SER A 63 -4.67 3.22 26.50
C SER A 63 -3.28 2.91 25.97
N LYS A 64 -2.58 1.95 26.59
CA LYS A 64 -1.28 1.46 26.11
C LYS A 64 -1.33 0.93 24.67
N ILE A 65 -2.43 0.28 24.29
CA ILE A 65 -2.62 -0.22 22.93
C ILE A 65 -2.76 0.95 21.95
N GLN A 66 -3.54 1.97 22.31
CA GLN A 66 -3.71 3.13 21.46
C GLN A 66 -2.41 3.95 21.32
N LEU A 67 -1.56 3.99 22.35
CA LEU A 67 -0.23 4.61 22.24
C LEU A 67 0.64 3.90 21.19
N ILE A 68 0.63 2.57 21.17
CA ILE A 68 1.34 1.77 20.16
C ILE A 68 0.75 2.03 18.76
N LEU A 69 -0.57 2.04 18.64
CA LEU A 69 -1.25 2.34 17.37
C LEU A 69 -0.92 3.75 16.86
N ASN A 70 -0.94 4.75 17.74
CA ASN A 70 -0.61 6.13 17.39
C ASN A 70 0.82 6.27 16.87
N GLN A 71 1.78 5.55 17.47
CA GLN A 71 3.16 5.54 16.99
C GLN A 71 3.25 5.02 15.55
N HIS A 72 2.68 3.84 15.30
CA HIS A 72 2.70 3.25 13.95
C HIS A 72 1.90 4.07 12.93
N ALA A 73 0.74 4.60 13.32
CA ALA A 73 -0.04 5.47 12.46
C ALA A 73 0.73 6.75 12.08
N TYR A 74 1.50 7.33 13.01
CA TYR A 74 2.34 8.49 12.71
C TYR A 74 3.46 8.16 11.72
N GLU A 75 4.14 7.03 11.90
CA GLU A 75 5.18 6.52 11.00
C GLU A 75 4.60 6.26 9.59
N ASP A 76 3.55 5.42 9.52
CA ASP A 76 2.94 4.97 8.27
C ASP A 76 2.27 6.11 7.47
N ALA A 77 1.77 7.16 8.13
CA ALA A 77 1.19 8.34 7.48
C ALA A 77 2.19 9.12 6.60
N ASN A 78 3.47 8.78 6.67
CA ASN A 78 4.54 9.42 5.90
C ASN A 78 5.16 8.52 4.83
N HIS A 79 4.81 7.24 4.76
CA HIS A 79 5.42 6.27 3.83
C HIS A 79 5.14 6.57 2.36
N TRP A 80 4.09 7.32 2.05
CA TRP A 80 3.82 7.78 0.69
C TRP A 80 4.99 8.56 0.06
N LYS A 81 5.84 9.19 0.88
CA LYS A 81 7.02 9.93 0.41
C LYS A 81 8.03 8.99 -0.27
N TRP A 82 8.32 7.86 0.36
CA TRP A 82 9.20 6.83 -0.19
C TRP A 82 8.61 6.22 -1.46
N PHE A 83 7.30 6.01 -1.49
CA PHE A 83 6.63 5.54 -2.71
C PHE A 83 6.85 6.50 -3.88
N LEU A 84 6.74 7.82 -3.68
CA LEU A 84 7.01 8.79 -4.76
C LEU A 84 8.48 8.78 -5.19
N GLU A 85 9.41 8.66 -4.23
CA GLU A 85 10.84 8.51 -4.52
C GLU A 85 11.14 7.24 -5.34
N ASP A 86 10.48 6.14 -5.02
CA ASP A 86 10.57 4.89 -5.79
C ASP A 86 9.98 5.07 -7.21
N MET A 87 8.86 5.78 -7.36
CA MET A 87 8.26 6.03 -8.67
C MET A 87 9.18 6.86 -9.56
N GLU A 88 9.86 7.86 -9.00
CA GLU A 88 10.89 8.62 -9.69
C GLU A 88 12.08 7.71 -10.07
N SER A 89 12.63 7.01 -9.09
CA SER A 89 13.86 6.20 -9.25
C SER A 89 13.69 5.04 -10.24
N LEU A 90 12.50 4.45 -10.30
CA LEU A 90 12.16 3.35 -11.21
C LEU A 90 11.70 3.85 -12.59
N GLY A 91 11.61 5.16 -12.82
CA GLY A 91 11.17 5.75 -14.08
C GLY A 91 9.67 5.60 -14.35
N PHE A 92 8.86 5.46 -13.30
CA PHE A 92 7.40 5.40 -13.40
C PHE A 92 6.74 6.77 -13.25
N ASN A 93 7.47 7.80 -12.81
CA ASN A 93 6.96 9.16 -12.84
C ASN A 93 6.85 9.67 -14.29
N CYS A 94 5.63 9.90 -14.75
CA CYS A 94 5.34 10.39 -16.09
C CYS A 94 4.59 11.72 -16.05
N GLN A 95 4.77 12.54 -17.09
CA GLN A 95 3.98 13.75 -17.26
C GLN A 95 2.60 13.38 -17.80
N LEU A 96 1.56 13.91 -17.16
CA LEU A 96 0.18 13.76 -17.59
C LEU A 96 -0.45 15.15 -17.75
N GLU A 97 -1.39 15.26 -18.69
CA GLU A 97 -2.27 16.42 -18.75
C GLU A 97 -3.08 16.52 -17.45
N MET A 98 -3.33 17.74 -16.99
CA MET A 98 -4.02 17.97 -15.71
C MET A 98 -5.38 17.25 -15.64
N ASN A 99 -6.14 17.26 -16.75
CA ASN A 99 -7.44 16.61 -16.80
C ASN A 99 -7.34 15.08 -16.68
N ASP A 100 -6.29 14.47 -17.25
CA ASP A 100 -6.07 13.03 -17.14
C ASP A 100 -5.67 12.64 -15.72
N ALA A 101 -4.83 13.45 -15.08
CA ALA A 101 -4.46 13.27 -13.67
C ALA A 101 -5.69 13.38 -12.74
N LEU A 102 -6.56 14.38 -12.97
CA LEU A 102 -7.79 14.56 -12.21
C LEU A 102 -8.80 13.45 -12.48
N PHE A 103 -8.93 12.99 -13.72
CA PHE A 103 -9.79 11.85 -14.06
C PHE A 103 -9.32 10.57 -13.37
N PHE A 104 -8.01 10.30 -13.37
CA PHE A 104 -7.43 9.18 -12.64
C PHE A 104 -7.74 9.27 -11.14
N TYR A 105 -7.50 10.43 -10.52
CA TYR A 105 -7.81 10.67 -9.11
C TYR A 105 -9.30 10.51 -8.79
N GLY A 106 -10.19 11.02 -9.64
CA GLY A 106 -11.64 10.93 -9.47
C GLY A 106 -12.17 9.50 -9.60
N MET A 107 -11.69 8.74 -10.59
CA MET A 107 -12.04 7.33 -10.78
C MET A 107 -11.57 6.44 -9.63
N MET A 108 -10.46 6.78 -8.97
CA MET A 108 -9.97 6.07 -7.79
C MET A 108 -10.88 6.25 -6.56
N LYS A 109 -11.64 7.37 -6.46
CA LYS A 109 -12.59 7.59 -5.35
C LYS A 109 -13.92 6.87 -5.52
N LEU A 110 -14.34 6.60 -6.76
CA LEU A 110 -15.68 6.05 -7.04
C LEU A 110 -15.79 4.53 -6.82
N LYS A 111 -14.68 3.79 -6.67
CA LYS A 111 -14.70 2.32 -6.43
C LYS A 111 -14.80 1.89 -4.97
N LEU A 112 -14.99 2.81 -4.02
CA LEU A 112 -15.12 2.50 -2.59
C LEU A 112 -16.58 2.46 -2.10
N HIS A 113 -17.56 2.56 -3.00
CA HIS A 113 -18.99 2.62 -2.64
C HIS A 113 -19.91 1.68 -3.42
N ASP A 114 -19.37 0.72 -4.19
CA ASP A 114 -20.14 -0.35 -4.83
C ASP A 114 -19.76 -1.73 -4.27
#